data_AF-A0A8S0RCD7-F1
#
_entry.id   AF-A0A8S0RCD7-F1
#
_cell.length_a   1.000
_cell.length_b   1.000
_cell.length_c   1.000
_cell.angle_alpha   90.00
_cell.angle_beta   90.00
_cell.angle_gamma   90.00
#
_symmetry.space_group_name_H-M   'P 1'
#
loop_
_entity.id
_entity.type
_entity.pdbx_description
1 polymer ?
#
loop_
_entity_poly.entity_id
_entity_poly.type
_entity_poly.pdbx_seq_one_letter_code
_entity_poly.pdbx_strand_id
1 'polypeptide(L)'
;MSRSWLCVAFGTFALFLFASAFADDVIVLTEDNFEKEVGQDRGALVEFYAPWCGHCKKLAPEYEKLGASFKKAKSVLIGKGMELHIILD
;
A
#
# COMPACT_ATOMS: atom_id res chain seq x y z
N MET A 1 32.61 -20.75 28.44
CA MET A 1 31.91 -21.55 27.41
C MET A 1 30.40 -21.24 27.30
N SER A 2 29.83 -20.22 27.98
CA SER A 2 28.36 -19.98 28.05
C SER A 2 27.88 -18.61 27.54
N ARG A 3 28.78 -17.72 27.11
CA ARG A 3 28.43 -16.34 26.69
C ARG A 3 28.19 -16.17 25.18
N SER A 4 28.68 -17.08 24.35
CA SER A 4 28.52 -16.98 22.88
C SER A 4 27.11 -17.33 22.39
N TRP A 5 26.35 -18.15 23.14
CA TRP A 5 25.00 -18.56 22.70
C TRP A 5 23.94 -17.47 22.91
N LEU A 6 24.18 -16.54 23.84
CA LEU A 6 23.31 -15.39 24.12
C LEU A 6 23.33 -14.36 22.97
N CYS A 7 24.49 -14.13 22.33
CA CYS A 7 24.61 -13.17 21.23
C CYS A 7 23.90 -13.66 19.96
N VAL A 8 23.92 -14.97 19.70
CA VAL A 8 23.24 -15.57 18.54
C VAL A 8 21.72 -15.51 18.71
N ALA A 9 21.20 -15.77 19.91
CA ALA A 9 19.77 -15.68 20.21
C ALA A 9 19.23 -14.24 20.16
N PHE A 10 19.99 -13.25 20.62
CA PHE A 10 19.60 -11.84 20.52
C PHE A 10 19.66 -11.32 19.08
N GLY A 11 20.65 -11.74 18.29
CA GLY A 11 20.78 -11.34 16.89
C GLY A 11 19.68 -11.89 15.99
N THR A 12 19.26 -13.14 16.19
CA THR A 12 18.16 -13.75 15.42
C THR A 12 16.79 -13.20 15.83
N PHE A 13 16.58 -12.90 17.13
CA PHE A 13 15.34 -12.31 17.61
C PHE A 13 15.12 -10.88 17.10
N ALA A 14 16.19 -10.08 17.00
CA ALA A 14 16.13 -8.74 16.41
C ALA A 14 15.86 -8.77 14.89
N LEU A 15 16.41 -9.75 14.17
CA LEU A 15 16.17 -9.91 12.74
C LEU A 15 14.72 -10.28 12.42
N PHE A 16 14.07 -11.08 13.28
CA PHE A 16 12.68 -11.50 13.09
C PHE A 16 11.68 -10.36 13.28
N LEU A 17 11.97 -9.41 14.17
CA LEU A 17 11.11 -8.24 14.42
C LEU A 17 11.22 -7.16 13.33
N PHE A 18 12.36 -7.05 12.66
CA PHE A 18 12.59 -5.99 11.66
C PHE A 18 11.82 -6.21 10.34
N ALA A 19 11.45 -7.46 10.02
CA ALA A 19 10.76 -7.79 8.76
C ALA A 19 9.28 -7.34 8.70
N SER A 20 8.62 -7.09 9.82
CA SER A 20 7.16 -6.88 9.85
C SER A 20 6.71 -5.44 9.55
N ALA A 21 7.63 -4.50 9.26
CA ALA A 21 7.33 -3.06 9.24
C ALA A 21 6.97 -2.46 7.86
N PHE A 22 6.94 -3.24 6.77
CA PHE A 22 6.64 -2.72 5.42
C PHE A 22 5.40 -3.39 4.82
N ALA A 23 4.21 -2.85 5.12
CA ALA A 23 2.98 -3.26 4.45
C ALA A 23 2.11 -2.02 4.14
N ASP A 24 2.30 -1.44 2.96
CA ASP A 24 1.35 -0.48 2.38
C ASP A 24 0.12 -1.24 1.89
N ASP A 25 -1.08 -0.67 2.04
CA ASP A 25 -2.34 -1.36 1.76
C ASP A 25 -3.08 -0.86 0.52
N VAL A 26 -2.59 0.21 -0.10
CA VAL A 26 -3.23 0.79 -1.28
C VAL A 26 -2.67 0.12 -2.53
N ILE A 27 -3.54 -0.39 -3.40
CA ILE A 27 -3.12 -1.04 -4.64
C ILE A 27 -2.71 0.03 -5.65
N VAL A 28 -1.53 -0.12 -6.27
CA VAL A 28 -1.10 0.79 -7.34
C VAL A 28 -1.74 0.35 -8.64
N LEU A 29 -2.53 1.23 -9.24
CA LEU A 29 -3.19 1.00 -10.51
C LEU A 29 -2.33 1.52 -11.67
N THR A 30 -2.15 0.66 -12.68
CA THR A 30 -1.51 0.93 -13.97
C THR A 30 -2.49 0.62 -15.08
N GLU A 31 -2.23 1.08 -16.31
CA GLU A 31 -3.08 0.81 -17.47
C GLU A 31 -3.39 -0.70 -17.61
N ASP A 32 -2.40 -1.56 -17.41
CA ASP A 32 -2.53 -3.02 -17.57
C ASP A 32 -3.37 -3.71 -16.48
N ASN A 33 -3.57 -3.07 -15.33
CA ASN A 33 -4.28 -3.64 -14.19
C ASN A 33 -5.60 -2.93 -13.87
N PHE A 34 -5.82 -1.72 -14.41
CA PHE A 34 -6.97 -0.89 -14.08
C PHE A 34 -8.28 -1.60 -14.43
N GLU A 35 -8.41 -2.09 -15.67
CA GLU A 35 -9.59 -2.83 -16.14
C GLU A 35 -9.84 -4.10 -15.33
N LYS A 36 -8.76 -4.78 -14.91
CA LYS A 36 -8.83 -6.04 -14.16
C LYS A 36 -9.29 -5.84 -12.73
N GLU A 37 -8.91 -4.73 -12.11
CA GLU A 37 -9.17 -4.46 -10.70
C GLU A 37 -10.46 -3.66 -10.47
N VAL A 38 -10.71 -2.64 -11.31
CA VAL A 38 -11.83 -1.68 -11.19
C VAL A 38 -13.10 -2.17 -11.90
N GLY A 39 -12.99 -3.04 -12.91
CA GLY A 39 -14.11 -3.56 -13.70
C GLY A 39 -14.86 -4.76 -13.12
N GLN A 40 -14.67 -5.08 -11.83
CA GLN A 40 -15.29 -6.25 -11.18
C GLN A 40 -16.58 -5.90 -10.41
N ASP A 41 -17.26 -6.91 -9.84
CA ASP A 41 -18.50 -6.80 -9.05
C ASP A 41 -18.35 -6.09 -7.69
N ARG A 42 -17.31 -5.27 -7.50
CA ARG A 42 -17.01 -4.55 -6.26
C ARG A 42 -16.81 -3.06 -6.55
N GLY A 43 -17.22 -2.19 -5.63
CA GLY A 43 -16.99 -0.76 -5.77
C GLY A 43 -15.49 -0.46 -5.74
N ALA A 44 -15.02 0.51 -6.50
CA ALA A 44 -13.61 0.91 -6.50
C ALA A 44 -13.49 2.40 -6.20
N LEU A 45 -12.60 2.74 -5.26
CA LEU A 45 -12.15 4.10 -4.99
C LEU A 45 -10.73 4.23 -5.54
N VAL A 46 -10.54 5.15 -6.49
CA VAL A 46 -9.24 5.39 -7.12
C VAL A 46 -8.81 6.83 -6.88
N GLU A 47 -7.65 7.01 -6.24
CA GLU A 47 -6.99 8.31 -6.13
C GLU A 47 -6.04 8.46 -7.32
N PHE A 48 -6.31 9.44 -8.16
CA PHE A 48 -5.36 9.85 -9.20
C PHE A 48 -4.50 11.01 -8.68
N TYR A 49 -3.18 10.81 -8.64
CA TYR A 49 -2.25 11.79 -8.07
C TYR A 49 -1.10 12.11 -9.03
N ALA A 50 -0.63 13.36 -8.97
CA ALA A 50 0.56 13.80 -9.69
C ALA A 50 1.76 13.98 -8.73
N PRO A 51 2.99 13.60 -9.13
CA PRO A 51 4.18 13.64 -8.27
C PRO A 51 4.63 15.06 -7.92
N TRP A 52 4.19 16.05 -8.70
CA TRP A 52 4.48 17.47 -8.52
C TRP A 52 3.35 18.21 -7.78
N CYS A 53 2.19 17.58 -7.59
CA CYS A 53 1.04 18.19 -6.92
C CYS A 53 1.28 18.24 -5.39
N GLY A 54 1.54 19.44 -4.87
CA GLY A 54 1.75 19.67 -3.44
C GLY A 54 0.52 19.36 -2.58
N HIS A 55 -0.70 19.55 -3.11
CA HIS A 55 -1.94 19.25 -2.39
C HIS A 55 -2.20 17.74 -2.28
N CYS A 56 -1.87 16.97 -3.33
CA CYS A 56 -2.02 15.52 -3.38
C CYS A 56 -1.09 14.83 -2.38
N LYS A 57 0.13 15.34 -2.20
CA LYS A 57 1.07 14.84 -1.17
C LYS A 57 0.56 14.96 0.26
N LYS A 58 -0.33 15.93 0.53
CA LYS A 58 -0.95 16.07 1.85
C LYS A 58 -2.10 15.08 2.06
N LEU A 59 -2.72 14.61 0.98
CA LEU A 59 -3.82 13.65 1.01
C LEU A 59 -3.30 12.20 1.15
N ALA A 60 -2.14 11.89 0.57
CA ALA A 60 -1.49 10.58 0.63
C ALA A 60 -1.55 9.89 2.02
N PRO A 61 -1.17 10.52 3.15
CA PRO A 61 -1.23 9.85 4.46
C PRO A 61 -2.65 9.55 4.95
N GLU A 62 -3.65 10.32 4.54
CA GLU A 62 -5.05 10.03 4.88
C GLU A 62 -5.63 8.94 3.97
N TYR A 63 -5.20 8.91 2.69
CA TYR A 63 -5.59 7.88 1.75
C TYR A 63 -5.06 6.49 2.15
N GLU A 64 -3.83 6.40 2.66
CA GLU A 64 -3.28 5.14 3.19
C GLU A 64 -4.03 4.64 4.43
N LYS A 65 -4.44 5.55 5.33
CA LYS A 65 -5.30 5.19 6.48
C LYS A 65 -6.67 4.69 6.03
N LEU A 66 -7.20 5.28 4.97
CA LEU A 66 -8.44 4.81 4.36
C LEU A 66 -8.26 3.40 3.81
N GLY A 67 -7.22 3.13 3.00
CA GLY A 67 -6.88 1.78 2.55
C GLY A 67 -6.85 0.78 3.72
N ALA A 68 -6.05 1.10 4.74
CA ALA A 68 -5.91 0.26 5.93
C ALA A 68 -7.24 -0.02 6.66
N SER A 69 -8.18 0.93 6.66
CA SER A 69 -9.51 0.79 7.27
C SER A 69 -10.42 -0.11 6.44
N PHE A 70 -10.29 -0.06 5.11
CA PHE A 70 -11.09 -0.82 4.15
C PHE A 70 -10.51 -2.21 3.82
N LYS A 71 -9.32 -2.60 4.33
CA LYS A 71 -8.77 -3.98 4.25
C LYS A 71 -9.79 -5.10 4.50
N LYS A 72 -10.70 -4.88 5.46
CA LYS A 72 -11.67 -5.88 5.91
C LYS A 72 -12.94 -5.91 5.06
N ALA A 73 -13.20 -4.84 4.31
CA ALA A 73 -14.36 -4.69 3.47
C ALA A 73 -14.05 -5.24 2.07
N LYS A 74 -14.47 -6.48 1.80
CA LYS A 74 -14.26 -7.11 0.48
C LYS A 74 -15.05 -6.46 -0.65
N SER A 75 -16.01 -5.59 -0.33
CA SER A 75 -16.90 -4.92 -1.27
C SER A 75 -16.31 -3.67 -1.91
N VAL A 76 -15.17 -3.15 -1.40
CA VAL A 76 -14.56 -1.91 -1.91
C VAL A 76 -13.06 -2.10 -2.13
N LEU A 77 -12.61 -1.83 -3.36
CA LEU A 77 -11.20 -1.75 -3.74
C LEU A 77 -10.68 -0.32 -3.50
N ILE A 78 -9.53 -0.17 -2.84
CA ILE A 78 -8.85 1.12 -2.70
C ILE A 78 -7.57 1.10 -3.53
N GLY A 79 -7.51 1.93 -4.57
CA GLY A 79 -6.38 2.02 -5.49
C GLY A 79 -5.83 3.43 -5.63
N LYS A 80 -4.56 3.56 -6.00
CA LYS A 80 -3.91 4.82 -6.38
C LYS A 80 -3.29 4.72 -7.77
N GLY A 81 -3.58 5.68 -8.63
CA GLY A 81 -3.05 5.78 -9.99
C GLY A 81 -2.23 7.04 -10.17
N MET A 82 -1.11 6.95 -10.89
CA MET A 82 -0.35 8.13 -11.26
C MET A 82 -1.06 8.83 -12.42
N GLU A 83 -1.53 10.05 -12.19
CA GLU A 83 -2.21 10.81 -13.23
C GLU A 83 -1.21 11.28 -14.28
N LEU A 84 -1.13 10.50 -15.36
CA LEU A 84 -0.69 11.00 -16.66
C LEU A 84 -1.46 10.37 -17.83
N HIS A 85 -2.08 9.19 -17.66
CA HIS A 85 -2.62 8.43 -18.79
C HIS A 85 -4.00 7.75 -18.61
N ILE A 86 -4.56 7.65 -17.41
CA ILE A 86 -5.67 6.72 -17.11
C ILE A 86 -7.08 7.33 -17.24
N ILE A 87 -7.21 8.66 -17.42
CA ILE A 87 -8.51 9.37 -17.56
C ILE A 87 -8.64 10.02 -18.95
N LEU A 88 -7.62 9.89 -19.80
CA LEU A 88 -7.59 10.50 -21.14
C LEU A 88 -7.79 9.47 -22.27
N ASP A 89 -8.15 8.23 -21.93
CA ASP A 89 -8.72 7.24 -22.86
C ASP A 89 -10.24 7.11 -22.59
#